data_AF-A0A0P7IGK0-F1
#
_entry.id   AF-A0A0P7IGK0-F1
#
_cell.length_a   1.000
_cell.length_b   1.000
_cell.length_c   1.000
_cell.angle_alpha   90.00
_cell.angle_beta   90.00
_cell.angle_gamma   90.00
#
_symmetry.space_group_name_H-M   'P 1'
#
loop_
_entity.id
_entity.type
_entity.pdbx_description
1 polymer ?
#
loop_
_entity_poly.entity_id
_entity_poly.type
_entity_poly.pdbx_seq_one_letter_code
_entity_poly.pdbx_strand_id
1 'polypeptide(L)'
;MTKELELEAAMVIWEEIDNCSQQYQSAQTTGEQLEAYIVALGAYRDAVGTAQLRNDAMPFIEPLHIAWELAYRQGEIAESFDWDFTPWFVANCISFSEQGLSLKPDWQNRARTYGAKDAA
;
A
#
# COMPACT_ATOMS: atom_id res chain seq x y z
N MET A 1 -2.19 -18.99 3.45
CA MET A 1 -0.99 -18.42 2.79
C MET A 1 0.23 -19.20 3.28
N THR A 2 1.18 -19.54 2.41
CA THR A 2 2.45 -20.18 2.83
C THR A 2 3.44 -19.09 3.30
N LYS A 3 4.45 -19.44 4.10
CA LYS A 3 5.48 -18.49 4.57
C LYS A 3 6.23 -17.79 3.43
N GLU A 4 6.38 -18.46 2.30
CA GLU A 4 7.02 -17.90 1.10
C GLU A 4 6.15 -16.80 0.48
N LEU A 5 4.84 -17.03 0.35
CA LEU A 5 3.90 -16.02 -0.13
C LEU A 5 3.80 -14.81 0.80
N GLU A 6 3.93 -15.02 2.11
CA GLU A 6 3.97 -13.92 3.09
C GLU A 6 5.21 -13.04 2.91
N LEU A 7 6.37 -13.64 2.62
CA LEU A 7 7.61 -12.91 2.36
C LEU A 7 7.57 -12.16 1.03
N GLU A 8 7.02 -12.79 -0.01
CA GLU A 8 6.81 -12.14 -1.31
C GLU A 8 5.86 -10.94 -1.16
N ALA A 9 4.72 -11.12 -0.49
CA ALA A 9 3.79 -10.03 -0.21
C ALA A 9 4.46 -8.89 0.58
N ALA A 10 5.25 -9.21 1.62
CA ALA A 10 5.99 -8.19 2.36
C ALA A 10 7.03 -7.46 1.51
N MET A 11 7.69 -8.17 0.58
CA MET A 11 8.64 -7.54 -0.34
C MET A 11 7.93 -6.59 -1.30
N VAL A 12 6.81 -7.00 -1.90
CA VAL A 12 6.04 -6.14 -2.80
C VAL A 12 5.49 -4.92 -2.05
N ILE A 13 4.93 -5.10 -0.84
CA ILE A 13 4.47 -3.97 -0.01
C ILE A 13 5.63 -3.00 0.26
N TRP A 14 6.80 -3.53 0.65
CA TRP A 14 7.97 -2.70 0.93
C TRP A 14 8.46 -1.96 -0.32
N GLU A 15 8.54 -2.63 -1.47
CA GLU A 15 8.95 -2.03 -2.74
C GLU A 15 8.00 -0.90 -3.14
N GLU A 16 6.69 -1.10 -2.98
CA GLU A 16 5.70 -0.06 -3.27
C GLU A 16 5.78 1.14 -2.32
N ILE A 17 6.04 0.90 -1.04
CA ILE A 17 6.32 1.97 -0.08
C ILE A 17 7.61 2.70 -0.46
N ASP A 18 8.66 2.00 -0.85
CA ASP A 18 9.92 2.63 -1.26
C ASP A 18 9.75 3.42 -2.57
N ASN A 19 9.02 2.89 -3.54
CA ASN A 19 8.67 3.56 -4.80
C ASN A 19 7.91 4.86 -4.54
N CYS A 20 6.91 4.85 -3.66
CA CYS A 20 6.21 6.05 -3.22
C CYS A 20 7.18 7.09 -2.62
N SER A 21 8.16 6.64 -1.84
CA SER A 21 9.18 7.53 -1.25
C SER A 21 10.15 8.10 -2.30
N GLN A 22 10.50 7.34 -3.33
CA GLN A 22 11.42 7.78 -4.38
C GLN A 22 10.76 8.74 -5.38
N GLN A 23 9.45 8.58 -5.62
CA GLN A 23 8.68 9.51 -6.42
C GLN A 23 8.75 10.94 -5.84
N TYR A 24 8.91 11.12 -4.52
CA TYR A 24 9.26 12.42 -3.91
C TYR A 24 10.45 13.12 -4.58
N GLN A 25 11.53 12.36 -4.77
CA GLN A 25 12.79 12.90 -5.23
C GLN A 25 12.73 13.28 -6.72
N SER A 26 11.71 12.81 -7.44
CA SER A 26 11.60 12.93 -8.89
C SER A 26 10.35 13.66 -9.39
N ALA A 27 9.28 13.79 -8.58
CA ALA A 27 7.97 14.19 -9.05
C ALA A 27 7.56 15.62 -8.64
N GLN A 28 7.20 16.42 -9.66
CA GLN A 28 6.38 17.64 -9.54
C GLN A 28 4.87 17.29 -9.47
N THR A 29 4.47 16.33 -8.63
CA THR A 29 3.11 15.79 -8.67
C THR A 29 2.09 16.75 -8.06
N THR A 30 1.13 17.18 -8.89
CA THR A 30 0.04 18.10 -8.54
C THR A 30 -1.04 17.39 -7.74
N GLY A 31 -1.03 17.59 -6.42
CA GLY A 31 -2.13 17.27 -5.50
C GLY A 31 -1.66 17.39 -4.05
N GLU A 32 -2.11 18.40 -3.30
CA GLU A 32 -1.65 18.71 -1.93
C GLU A 32 -1.61 17.49 -0.99
N GLN A 33 -2.60 16.59 -1.11
CA GLN A 33 -2.66 15.39 -0.28
C GLN A 33 -1.62 14.33 -0.66
N LEU A 34 -1.33 14.15 -1.95
CA LEU A 34 -0.34 13.19 -2.44
C LEU A 34 1.09 13.67 -2.11
N GLU A 35 1.32 14.98 -2.26
CA GLU A 35 2.60 15.60 -1.93
C GLU A 35 2.91 15.50 -0.42
N ALA A 36 1.95 15.83 0.44
CA ALA A 36 2.11 15.65 1.89
C ALA A 36 2.36 14.18 2.29
N TYR A 37 1.74 13.23 1.59
CA TYR A 37 1.91 11.79 1.78
C TYR A 37 3.34 11.33 1.51
N ILE A 38 3.84 11.74 0.35
CA ILE A 38 5.15 11.39 -0.16
C ILE A 38 6.24 12.03 0.72
N VAL A 39 6.04 13.29 1.15
CA VAL A 39 6.94 14.00 2.07
C VAL A 39 7.02 13.31 3.42
N ALA A 40 5.88 12.96 4.04
CA ALA A 40 5.86 12.29 5.34
C ALA A 40 6.57 10.92 5.30
N LEU A 41 6.37 10.16 4.22
CA LEU A 41 7.02 8.87 4.02
C LEU A 41 8.53 8.99 3.79
N GLY A 42 8.97 9.97 2.99
CA GLY A 42 10.39 10.28 2.81
C GLY A 42 11.08 10.62 4.13
N ALA A 43 10.47 11.53 4.91
CA ALA A 43 10.98 11.92 6.22
C ALA A 43 11.03 10.73 7.20
N TYR A 44 10.00 9.87 7.19
CA TYR A 44 9.98 8.67 8.02
C TYR A 44 11.09 7.69 7.64
N ARG A 45 11.27 7.42 6.34
CA ARG A 45 12.35 6.57 5.82
C ARG A 45 13.73 7.09 6.24
N ASP A 46 13.96 8.40 6.11
CA ASP A 46 15.24 9.02 6.49
C ASP A 46 15.51 8.91 7.99
N ALA A 47 14.44 8.92 8.82
CA ALA A 47 14.55 8.78 10.26
C ALA A 47 14.81 7.34 10.73
N VAL A 48 14.14 6.34 10.14
CA VAL A 48 14.18 4.94 10.63
C VAL A 48 15.08 4.02 9.82
N GLY A 49 15.38 4.39 8.57
CA GLY A 49 16.15 3.59 7.64
C GLY A 49 15.36 2.45 6.99
N THR A 50 15.89 1.93 5.87
CA THR A 50 15.22 0.93 5.03
C THR A 50 14.89 -0.38 5.76
N ALA A 51 15.74 -0.81 6.70
CA ALA A 51 15.52 -2.06 7.44
C ALA A 51 14.30 -1.96 8.38
N GLN A 52 14.14 -0.82 9.06
CA GLN A 52 13.01 -0.61 9.94
C GLN A 52 11.72 -0.41 9.14
N LEU A 53 11.78 0.36 8.04
CA LEU A 53 10.66 0.51 7.11
C LEU A 53 10.11 -0.84 6.62
N ARG A 54 11.01 -1.80 6.31
CA ARG A 54 10.62 -3.17 5.96
C ARG A 54 9.95 -3.92 7.11
N ASN A 55 10.46 -3.79 8.34
CA ASN A 55 9.81 -4.38 9.50
C ASN A 55 8.41 -3.80 9.74
N ASP A 56 8.23 -2.50 9.50
CA ASP A 56 6.95 -1.82 9.66
C ASP A 56 5.96 -2.15 8.55
N ALA A 57 6.43 -2.68 7.41
CA ALA A 57 5.58 -3.19 6.34
C ALA A 57 5.01 -4.60 6.63
N MET A 58 5.72 -5.42 7.41
CA MET A 58 5.32 -6.82 7.71
C MET A 58 3.89 -6.96 8.28
N PRO A 59 3.42 -6.10 9.20
CA PRO A 59 2.06 -6.18 9.74
C PRO A 59 0.94 -6.02 8.69
N PHE A 60 1.24 -5.54 7.49
CA PHE A 60 0.26 -5.34 6.43
C PHE A 60 0.03 -6.57 5.54
N ILE A 61 0.78 -7.66 5.71
CA ILE A 61 0.59 -8.91 4.95
C ILE A 61 -0.83 -9.45 5.11
N GLU A 62 -1.30 -9.62 6.35
CA GLU A 62 -2.64 -10.15 6.64
C GLU A 62 -3.74 -9.20 6.13
N PRO A 63 -3.69 -7.88 6.41
CA PRO A 63 -4.59 -6.89 5.82
C PRO A 63 -4.63 -6.91 4.28
N LEU A 64 -3.48 -7.05 3.61
CA LEU A 64 -3.41 -7.15 2.15
C LEU A 64 -4.16 -8.39 1.65
N HIS A 65 -3.93 -9.54 2.28
CA HIS A 65 -4.64 -10.78 1.93
C HIS A 65 -6.15 -10.66 2.15
N ILE A 66 -6.59 -10.10 3.28
CA ILE A 66 -8.01 -9.86 3.55
C ILE A 66 -8.59 -8.89 2.52
N ALA A 67 -7.87 -7.82 2.17
CA ALA A 67 -8.31 -6.87 1.18
C ALA A 67 -8.48 -7.52 -0.20
N TRP A 68 -7.55 -8.40 -0.59
CA TRP A 68 -7.63 -9.16 -1.84
C TRP A 68 -8.86 -10.06 -1.87
N GLU A 69 -9.10 -10.80 -0.80
CA GLU A 69 -10.29 -11.66 -0.66
C GLU A 69 -11.60 -10.85 -0.70
N LEU A 70 -11.62 -9.68 -0.06
CA LEU A 70 -12.79 -8.79 -0.09
C LEU A 70 -13.07 -8.27 -1.49
N ALA A 71 -12.02 -7.92 -2.24
CA ALA A 71 -12.13 -7.46 -3.61
C ALA A 71 -12.58 -8.60 -4.54
N TYR A 72 -11.95 -9.78 -4.44
CA TYR A 72 -12.25 -10.96 -5.26
C TYR A 72 -13.68 -11.47 -5.08
N ARG A 73 -14.27 -11.28 -3.90
CA ARG A 73 -15.68 -11.64 -3.65
C ARG A 73 -16.70 -10.72 -4.32
N GLN A 74 -16.30 -9.51 -4.74
CA GLN A 74 -17.19 -8.56 -5.43
C GLN A 74 -17.23 -8.79 -6.95
N GLY A 75 -16.32 -9.60 -7.50
CA GLY A 75 -16.29 -9.99 -8.91
C GLY A 75 -15.00 -10.73 -9.26
N GLU A 76 -14.94 -11.34 -10.45
CA GLU A 76 -13.71 -11.93 -10.97
C GLU A 76 -12.71 -10.82 -11.31
N ILE A 77 -11.84 -10.48 -10.35
CA ILE A 77 -10.72 -9.59 -10.60
C ILE A 77 -9.67 -10.41 -11.34
N ALA A 78 -9.50 -10.12 -12.64
CA ALA A 78 -8.48 -10.75 -13.50
C ALA A 78 -7.10 -10.07 -13.38
N GLU A 79 -6.95 -9.16 -12.43
CA GLU A 79 -5.77 -8.32 -12.27
C GLU A 79 -4.68 -9.03 -11.45
N SER A 80 -3.45 -8.60 -11.64
CA SER A 80 -2.32 -9.19 -10.94
C SER A 80 -2.29 -8.72 -9.47
N PHE A 81 -2.04 -9.66 -8.56
CA PHE A 81 -1.92 -9.38 -7.13
C PHE A 81 -0.77 -8.41 -6.83
N ASP A 82 0.38 -8.63 -7.45
CA ASP A 82 1.65 -7.92 -7.22
C ASP A 82 1.77 -6.62 -8.05
N TRP A 83 1.28 -6.59 -9.29
CA TRP A 83 1.44 -5.46 -10.20
C TRP A 83 0.29 -4.45 -10.16
N ASP A 84 -0.92 -4.87 -9.80
CA ASP A 84 -2.10 -3.99 -9.80
C ASP A 84 -2.63 -3.78 -8.38
N PHE A 85 -2.93 -4.87 -7.67
CA PHE A 85 -3.65 -4.78 -6.40
C PHE A 85 -2.80 -4.30 -5.24
N THR A 86 -1.58 -4.82 -5.09
CA THR A 86 -0.70 -4.43 -3.97
C THR A 86 -0.34 -2.93 -4.03
N PRO A 87 0.05 -2.35 -5.18
CA PRO A 87 0.24 -0.91 -5.32
C PRO A 87 -1.02 -0.11 -4.95
N TRP A 88 -2.19 -0.54 -5.45
CA TRP A 88 -3.45 0.10 -5.10
C TRP A 88 -3.74 0.03 -3.60
N PHE A 89 -3.51 -1.12 -2.96
CA PHE A 89 -3.72 -1.31 -1.52
C PHE A 89 -2.81 -0.39 -0.71
N VAL A 90 -1.53 -0.29 -1.07
CA VAL A 90 -0.58 0.61 -0.40
C VAL A 90 -1.05 2.07 -0.51
N ALA A 91 -1.46 2.52 -1.70
CA ALA A 91 -1.93 3.89 -1.92
C ALA A 91 -3.26 4.19 -1.19
N ASN A 92 -4.20 3.23 -1.19
CA ASN A 92 -5.57 3.49 -0.78
C ASN A 92 -5.88 3.06 0.65
N CYS A 93 -5.22 2.04 1.19
CA CYS A 93 -5.55 1.41 2.46
C CYS A 93 -4.53 1.66 3.57
N ILE A 94 -3.27 1.97 3.23
CA ILE A 94 -2.23 2.32 4.20
C ILE A 94 -2.14 3.83 4.30
N SER A 95 -2.05 4.37 5.52
CA SER A 95 -1.76 5.75 5.88
C SER A 95 -0.29 5.92 6.26
N PHE A 96 0.33 6.97 5.74
CA PHE A 96 1.68 7.38 6.11
C PHE A 96 1.63 8.64 6.96
N SER A 97 2.42 8.66 8.03
CA SER A 97 2.69 9.86 8.80
C SER A 97 4.13 9.85 9.30
N GLU A 98 4.58 10.97 9.86
CA GLU A 98 5.89 11.07 10.51
C GLU A 98 6.06 10.06 11.67
N GLN A 99 4.95 9.56 12.22
CA GLN A 99 4.92 8.58 13.30
C GLN A 99 4.95 7.12 12.81
N GLY A 100 4.83 6.91 11.50
CA GLY A 100 4.97 5.61 10.85
C GLY A 100 3.79 5.20 9.98
N LEU A 101 3.64 3.89 9.82
CA LEU A 101 2.69 3.26 8.93
C LEU A 101 1.46 2.78 9.71
N SER A 102 0.26 2.98 9.16
CA SER A 102 -0.98 2.47 9.77
C SER A 102 -2.02 2.13 8.71
N LEU A 103 -3.04 1.34 9.06
CA LEU A 103 -4.19 1.15 8.18
C LEU A 103 -5.16 2.32 8.33
N LYS A 104 -5.73 2.78 7.21
CA LYS A 104 -6.85 3.73 7.24
C LYS A 104 -8.06 3.07 7.92
N PRO A 105 -8.83 3.76 8.77
CA PRO A 105 -9.95 3.15 9.50
C PRO A 105 -11.00 2.48 8.61
N ASP A 106 -11.15 2.94 7.37
CA ASP A 106 -12.11 2.47 6.38
C ASP A 106 -11.49 1.54 5.31
N TRP A 107 -10.28 1.02 5.52
CA TRP A 107 -9.54 0.24 4.52
C TRP A 107 -10.34 -0.94 3.94
N GLN A 108 -11.16 -1.62 4.76
CA GLN A 108 -11.99 -2.73 4.28
C GLN A 108 -13.08 -2.27 3.33
N ASN A 109 -13.65 -1.08 3.55
CA ASN A 109 -14.65 -0.52 2.64
C ASN A 109 -13.99 -0.13 1.32
N ARG A 110 -12.79 0.45 1.37
CA ARG A 110 -11.99 0.74 0.19
C ARG A 110 -11.67 -0.54 -0.59
N ALA A 111 -11.24 -1.60 0.10
CA ALA A 111 -10.92 -2.89 -0.54
C ALA A 111 -12.12 -3.47 -1.31
N ARG A 112 -13.34 -3.33 -0.78
CA ARG A 112 -14.57 -3.74 -1.48
C ARG A 112 -14.90 -2.90 -2.71
N THR A 113 -14.34 -1.69 -2.83
CA THR A 113 -14.51 -0.84 -4.02
C THR A 113 -13.43 -1.06 -5.08
N TYR A 114 -12.40 -1.88 -4.79
CA TYR A 114 -11.38 -2.20 -5.79
C TYR A 114 -11.99 -2.99 -6.94
N GLY A 115 -11.66 -2.60 -8.19
CA GLY A 115 -12.22 -3.21 -9.39
C GLY A 115 -13.70 -2.94 -9.63
N ALA A 116 -14.39 -2.19 -8.76
CA ALA A 116 -15.73 -1.70 -9.03
C ALA A 116 -15.62 -0.71 -10.20
N LYS A 117 -15.90 -1.21 -11.42
CA LYS A 117 -16.15 -0.34 -12.56
C LYS A 117 -17.24 0.64 -12.14
N ASP A 118 -16.98 1.93 -12.29
CA ASP A 118 -17.98 2.97 -12.10
C ASP A 118 -19.31 2.47 -12.68
N ALA A 119 -20.30 2.24 -11.83
CA ALA A 119 -21.65 1.94 -12.25
C ALA A 119 -22.22 3.23 -12.83
N ALA A 120 -21.81 3.53 -14.07
CA ALA A 120 -22.40 4.57 -14.91
C ALA A 120 -23.73 4.08 -15.48
#